data_AF-A0A822YX16-F1
#
_entry.id   AF-A0A822YX16-F1
#
_cell.length_a   1.000
_cell.length_b   1.000
_cell.length_c   1.000
_cell.angle_alpha   90.00
_cell.angle_beta   90.00
_cell.angle_gamma   90.00
#
_symmetry.space_group_name_H-M   'P 1'
#
loop_
_entity.id
_entity.type
_entity.pdbx_description
1 polymer ?
#
loop_
_entity_poly.entity_id
_entity_poly.type
_entity_poly.pdbx_seq_one_letter_code
_entity_poly.pdbx_strand_id
1 'polypeptide(L)'
;MVLRHQRLMKYIDSKNYQVSQGKAAVELVSGASAGIQTATELNKGTTYNLEFVLADVNDSCVGDFIVRAQAGSTPMNFTMQTNGTGLAQSFLMTFKGDSALTNISFVSLTTS
;
A
#
# COMPACT_ATOMS: atom_id res chain seq x y z
N MET A 1 20.57 -26.69 -1.14
CA MET A 1 19.67 -25.73 -1.80
C MET A 1 18.43 -25.58 -0.93
N VAL A 2 18.30 -24.46 -0.23
CA VAL A 2 17.10 -24.15 0.57
C VAL A 2 16.23 -23.23 -0.29
N LEU A 3 15.11 -23.74 -0.80
CA LEU A 3 14.06 -22.89 -1.35
C LEU A 3 13.42 -22.14 -0.18
N ARG A 4 13.85 -20.91 0.08
CA ARG A 4 13.08 -20.00 0.94
C ARG A 4 11.87 -19.52 0.13
N HIS A 5 10.68 -19.94 0.52
CA HIS A 5 9.43 -19.45 -0.02
C HIS A 5 9.24 -18.00 0.47
N GLN A 6 9.73 -17.01 -0.28
CA GLN A 6 9.48 -15.60 0.02
C GLN A 6 8.01 -15.31 -0.30
N ARG A 7 7.22 -15.07 0.74
CA ARG A 7 5.85 -14.58 0.58
C ARG A 7 5.93 -13.12 0.17
N LEU A 8 5.29 -12.75 -0.94
CA LEU A 8 5.30 -11.39 -1.47
C LEU A 8 4.36 -10.45 -0.70
N MET A 9 3.36 -11.01 -0.01
CA MET A 9 2.41 -10.27 0.81
C MET A 9 2.01 -11.06 2.05
N LYS A 10 1.65 -10.35 3.12
CA LYS A 10 1.06 -10.93 4.34
C LYS A 10 -0.11 -10.07 4.81
N TYR A 11 -1.10 -10.73 5.41
CA TYR A 11 -2.07 -10.07 6.27
C TYR A 11 -1.55 -10.16 7.71
N ILE A 12 -1.53 -9.04 8.43
CA ILE A 12 -1.07 -8.96 9.82
C ILE A 12 -2.17 -8.35 10.69
N ASP A 13 -2.26 -8.78 11.94
CA ASP A 13 -3.23 -8.26 12.91
C ASP A 13 -2.55 -7.58 14.10
N SER A 14 -3.31 -6.73 14.80
CA SER A 14 -2.82 -5.97 15.95
C SER A 14 -2.65 -6.81 17.24
N LYS A 15 -2.99 -8.10 17.20
CA LYS A 15 -2.73 -9.01 18.34
C LYS A 15 -1.29 -9.48 18.36
N ASN A 16 -0.69 -9.63 17.17
CA ASN A 16 0.65 -10.18 17.00
C ASN A 16 1.66 -9.17 16.44
N TYR A 17 1.19 -8.08 15.82
CA TYR A 17 2.03 -7.10 15.14
C TYR A 17 1.67 -5.66 15.53
N GLN A 18 2.61 -4.74 15.35
CA GLN A 18 2.33 -3.31 15.44
C GLN A 18 1.59 -2.87 14.17
N VAL A 19 0.38 -2.36 14.34
CA VAL A 19 -0.47 -1.87 13.24
C VAL A 19 -0.78 -0.41 13.52
N SER A 20 -0.36 0.49 12.63
CA SER A 20 -0.47 1.95 12.83
C SER A 20 -1.91 2.47 12.90
N GLN A 21 -2.86 1.75 12.30
CA GLN A 21 -4.27 2.10 12.34
C GLN A 21 -5.19 0.87 12.29
N GLY A 22 -6.22 0.83 13.13
CA GLY A 22 -7.24 -0.22 13.10
C GLY A 22 -6.79 -1.54 13.73
N LYS A 23 -7.30 -2.67 13.18
CA LYS A 23 -7.06 -4.02 13.73
C LYS A 23 -6.10 -4.88 12.91
N ALA A 24 -5.80 -4.48 11.68
CA ALA A 24 -5.01 -5.26 10.74
C ALA A 24 -4.41 -4.39 9.63
N ALA A 25 -3.36 -4.89 8.99
CA ALA A 25 -2.75 -4.30 7.82
C ALA A 25 -2.36 -5.37 6.79
N VAL A 26 -2.03 -4.91 5.58
CA VAL A 26 -1.38 -5.73 4.55
C VAL A 26 0.09 -5.32 4.48
N GLU A 27 0.97 -6.25 4.77
CA GLU A 27 2.41 -6.08 4.64
C GLU A 27 2.83 -6.50 3.22
N LEU A 28 3.34 -5.55 2.44
CA LEU A 28 4.00 -5.84 1.16
C LEU A 28 5.47 -6.18 1.45
N VAL A 29 5.85 -7.44 1.23
CA VAL A 29 7.19 -7.92 1.56
C VAL A 29 8.11 -7.64 0.37
N SER A 30 9.20 -6.90 0.61
CA SER A 30 10.11 -6.47 -0.46
C SER A 30 10.79 -7.66 -1.16
N GLY A 31 11.05 -7.51 -2.46
CA GLY A 31 11.73 -8.52 -3.29
C GLY A 31 11.10 -8.76 -4.66
N ALA A 32 9.82 -8.41 -4.85
CA ALA A 32 9.16 -8.35 -6.17
C ALA A 32 8.00 -7.35 -6.14
N SER A 33 7.57 -6.86 -7.31
CA SER A 33 6.35 -6.05 -7.42
C SER A 33 5.13 -6.88 -7.06
N ALA A 34 4.47 -6.50 -5.95
CA ALA A 34 3.28 -7.14 -5.45
C ALA A 34 2.26 -6.08 -5.01
N GLY A 35 0.99 -6.43 -5.00
CA GLY A 35 -0.04 -5.46 -4.69
C GLY A 35 -1.39 -6.07 -4.41
N ILE A 36 -2.28 -5.21 -3.91
CA ILE A 36 -3.68 -5.51 -3.67
C ILE A 36 -4.55 -4.69 -4.61
N GLN A 37 -5.69 -5.25 -4.98
CA GLN A 37 -6.72 -4.57 -5.75
C GLN A 37 -8.09 -4.90 -5.19
N THR A 38 -8.97 -3.91 -5.20
CA THR A 38 -10.39 -4.06 -4.95
C THR A 38 -11.17 -3.25 -5.99
N ALA A 39 -12.47 -3.45 -6.05
CA ALA A 39 -13.38 -2.65 -6.84
C ALA A 39 -14.45 -2.06 -5.91
N THR A 40 -14.81 -0.80 -6.13
CA THR A 40 -15.85 -0.11 -5.35
C THR A 40 -16.81 0.62 -6.27
N GLU A 41 -18.08 0.67 -5.89
CA GLU A 41 -19.08 1.43 -6.62
C GLU A 41 -18.91 2.93 -6.34
N LEU A 42 -18.80 3.75 -7.39
CA LEU A 42 -18.66 5.21 -7.31
C LEU A 42 -19.54 5.90 -8.35
N ASN A 43 -19.86 7.16 -8.09
CA ASN A 43 -20.58 7.98 -9.05
C ASN A 43 -19.59 8.53 -10.08
N LYS A 44 -19.84 8.21 -11.36
CA LYS A 44 -19.05 8.75 -12.46
C LYS A 44 -19.09 10.27 -12.46
N GLY A 45 -17.92 10.89 -12.50
CA GLY A 45 -17.77 12.33 -12.53
C GLY A 45 -17.67 13.01 -11.16
N THR A 46 -17.87 12.27 -10.07
CA THR A 46 -17.68 12.79 -8.70
C THR A 46 -16.21 12.72 -8.29
N THR A 47 -15.74 13.74 -7.58
CA THR A 47 -14.39 13.78 -7.01
C THR A 47 -14.38 13.12 -5.64
N TYR A 48 -13.39 12.28 -5.39
CA TYR A 48 -13.19 11.52 -4.16
C TYR A 48 -11.75 11.68 -3.66
N ASN A 49 -11.56 11.49 -2.36
CA ASN A 49 -10.25 11.36 -1.74
C ASN A 49 -10.03 9.91 -1.31
N LEU A 50 -8.91 9.32 -1.75
CA LEU A 50 -8.39 8.07 -1.26
C LEU A 50 -7.31 8.38 -0.22
N GLU A 51 -7.59 8.03 1.03
CA GLU A 51 -6.68 8.21 2.16
C GLU A 51 -6.14 6.85 2.63
N PHE A 52 -4.85 6.76 2.90
CA PHE A 52 -4.21 5.54 3.37
C PHE A 52 -2.94 5.84 4.16
N VAL A 53 -2.45 4.86 4.92
CA VAL A 53 -1.23 4.96 5.71
C VAL A 53 -0.22 3.95 5.18
N LEU A 54 1.02 4.40 4.95
CA LEU A 54 2.17 3.51 4.79
C LEU A 54 2.93 3.45 6.11
N ALA A 55 3.44 2.27 6.46
CA ALA A 55 4.22 2.09 7.67
C ALA A 55 5.35 1.08 7.47
N ASP A 56 6.45 1.26 8.19
CA ASP A 56 7.54 0.27 8.29
C ASP A 56 7.37 -0.61 9.53
N VAL A 57 7.98 -1.79 9.51
CA VAL A 57 7.77 -2.86 10.51
C VAL A 57 8.78 -2.79 11.68
N ASN A 58 9.53 -1.68 11.82
CA ASN A 58 10.60 -1.51 12.83
C ASN A 58 11.60 -2.69 12.87
N ASP A 59 12.05 -3.11 11.69
CA ASP A 59 12.96 -4.24 11.51
C ASP A 59 14.37 -3.80 11.10
N SER A 60 14.69 -2.51 11.28
CA SER A 60 15.96 -1.87 10.88
C SER A 60 16.20 -1.79 9.37
N CYS A 61 15.20 -2.09 8.53
CA CYS A 61 15.30 -1.88 7.09
C CYS A 61 15.34 -0.38 6.76
N VAL A 62 16.37 0.08 6.05
CA VAL A 62 16.54 1.48 5.65
C VAL A 62 16.38 1.58 4.14
N GLY A 63 15.56 2.52 3.67
CA GLY A 63 15.39 2.78 2.25
C GLY A 63 14.09 3.50 1.91
N ASP A 64 13.85 3.62 0.61
CA ASP A 64 12.62 4.17 0.07
C ASP A 64 11.60 3.06 -0.16
N PHE A 65 10.44 3.16 0.48
CA PHE A 65 9.30 2.33 0.16
C PHE A 65 8.38 3.08 -0.80
N ILE A 66 8.33 2.62 -2.05
CA ILE A 66 7.52 3.24 -3.11
C ILE A 66 6.28 2.39 -3.37
N VAL A 67 5.10 3.00 -3.23
CA VAL A 67 3.81 2.40 -3.54
C VAL A 67 3.13 3.21 -4.63
N ARG A 68 2.71 2.54 -5.70
CA ARG A 68 1.74 3.12 -6.65
C ARG A 68 0.34 2.85 -6.15
N ALA A 69 -0.40 3.90 -5.81
CA ALA A 69 -1.84 3.85 -5.68
C ALA A 69 -2.47 4.15 -7.04
N GLN A 70 -3.54 3.45 -7.39
CA GLN A 70 -4.31 3.74 -8.60
C GLN A 70 -5.80 3.61 -8.29
N ALA A 71 -6.57 4.63 -8.64
CA ALA A 71 -8.02 4.67 -8.55
C ALA A 71 -8.61 4.95 -9.93
N GLY A 72 -9.29 3.97 -10.52
CA GLY A 72 -9.73 4.00 -11.92
C GLY A 72 -8.55 4.22 -12.86
N SER A 73 -8.67 5.21 -13.73
CA SER A 73 -7.62 5.67 -14.65
C SER A 73 -6.53 6.53 -14.02
N THR A 74 -6.61 6.88 -12.74
CA THR A 74 -5.68 7.82 -12.10
C THR A 74 -4.65 7.06 -11.27
N PRO A 75 -3.37 6.97 -11.71
CA PRO A 75 -2.27 6.46 -10.90
C PRO A 75 -1.51 7.59 -10.18
N MET A 76 -0.95 7.30 -9.01
CA MET A 76 -0.04 8.19 -8.28
C MET A 76 0.96 7.37 -7.46
N ASN A 77 2.25 7.72 -7.54
CA ASN A 77 3.29 7.08 -6.75
C ASN A 77 3.48 7.86 -5.44
N PHE A 78 3.65 7.12 -4.35
CA PHE A 78 3.93 7.65 -3.02
C PHE A 78 5.21 6.99 -2.51
N THR A 79 6.09 7.82 -1.96
CA THR A 79 7.37 7.36 -1.41
C THR A 79 7.39 7.67 0.08
N MET A 80 7.72 6.67 0.89
CA MET A 80 8.01 6.82 2.31
C MET A 80 9.46 6.43 2.55
N GLN A 81 10.26 7.38 3.04
CA GLN A 81 11.65 7.10 3.41
C GLN A 81 11.67 6.57 4.84
N THR A 82 12.20 5.37 5.03
CA THR A 82 12.27 4.73 6.35
C THR A 82 13.71 4.52 6.79
N ASN A 83 13.95 4.73 8.08
CA ASN A 83 15.17 4.36 8.80
C ASN A 83 14.98 3.07 9.63
N GLY A 84 13.87 2.35 9.42
CA GLY A 84 13.54 1.09 10.06
C GLY A 84 13.14 1.19 11.52
N THR A 85 12.59 2.34 11.97
CA THR A 85 12.23 2.58 13.38
C THR A 85 10.73 2.56 13.69
N GLY A 86 9.88 2.08 12.79
CA GLY A 86 8.43 2.03 12.94
C GLY A 86 7.71 3.29 12.45
N LEU A 87 8.24 3.98 11.43
CA LEU A 87 7.60 5.17 10.87
C LEU A 87 6.25 4.81 10.24
N ALA A 88 5.26 5.67 10.46
CA ALA A 88 3.97 5.62 9.77
C ALA A 88 3.63 7.00 9.21
N GLN A 89 3.15 7.05 7.96
CA GLN A 89 2.83 8.30 7.26
C GLN A 89 1.49 8.16 6.52
N SER A 90 0.60 9.14 6.73
CA SER A 90 -0.66 9.25 6.02
C SER A 90 -0.47 9.94 4.67
N PHE A 91 -1.17 9.43 3.66
CA PHE A 91 -1.19 9.94 2.30
C PHE A 91 -2.62 10.15 1.82
N LEU A 92 -2.78 11.08 0.88
CA LEU A 92 -4.06 11.42 0.26
C LEU A 92 -3.87 11.50 -1.26
N MET A 93 -4.82 10.94 -1.99
CA MET A 93 -4.93 11.00 -3.43
C MET A 93 -6.34 11.45 -3.81
N THR A 94 -6.46 12.60 -4.47
CA THR A 94 -7.73 13.04 -5.05
C THR A 94 -7.89 12.47 -6.46
N PHE A 95 -9.04 11.87 -6.75
CA PHE A 95 -9.35 11.32 -8.07
C PHE A 95 -10.82 11.54 -8.41
N LYS A 96 -11.17 11.38 -9.70
CA LYS A 96 -12.54 11.49 -10.20
C LYS A 96 -13.01 10.10 -10.61
N GLY A 97 -14.19 9.68 -10.14
CA GLY A 97 -14.77 8.40 -10.54
C GLY A 97 -14.98 8.36 -12.05
N ASP A 98 -14.39 7.39 -12.73
CA ASP A 98 -14.45 7.25 -14.20
C ASP A 98 -15.60 6.35 -14.68
N SER A 99 -16.04 5.45 -13.80
CA SER A 99 -17.01 4.39 -14.07
C SER A 99 -17.81 4.05 -12.81
N ALA A 100 -18.95 3.37 -13.00
CA ALA A 100 -19.80 2.96 -11.89
C ALA A 100 -19.10 1.99 -10.93
N LEU A 101 -18.16 1.18 -11.44
CA LEU A 101 -17.34 0.26 -10.65
C LEU A 101 -15.87 0.63 -10.86
N THR A 102 -15.30 1.34 -9.90
CA THR A 102 -13.93 1.85 -9.97
C THR A 102 -12.97 0.91 -9.25
N ASN A 103 -11.93 0.46 -9.96
CA ASN A 103 -10.85 -0.34 -9.37
C ASN A 103 -9.93 0.55 -8.54
N ILE A 104 -9.58 0.11 -7.33
CA ILE A 104 -8.57 0.73 -6.48
C ILE A 104 -7.46 -0.30 -6.23
N SER A 105 -6.21 0.07 -6.48
CA SER A 105 -5.06 -0.81 -6.28
C SER A 105 -3.88 -0.11 -5.62
N PHE A 106 -3.08 -0.89 -4.91
CA PHE A 106 -1.81 -0.49 -4.31
C PHE A 106 -0.76 -1.51 -4.72
N VAL A 107 0.34 -1.06 -5.33
CA VAL A 107 1.42 -1.94 -5.81
C VAL A 107 2.76 -1.42 -5.30
N SER A 108 3.56 -2.28 -4.67
CA SER A 108 4.94 -1.98 -4.34
C SER A 108 5.77 -1.92 -5.62
N LEU A 109 6.55 -0.85 -5.75
CA LEU A 109 7.51 -0.69 -6.84
C LEU A 109 8.91 -0.99 -6.30
N THR A 110 9.69 -1.76 -7.06
CA THR A 110 11.12 -1.94 -6.81
C THR A 110 11.88 -0.85 -7.54
N THR A 111 12.76 -0.14 -6.85
CA THR A 111 13.80 0.65 -7.52
C THR A 111 14.86 -0.32 -8.03
N SER A 112 15.14 -0.27 -9.33
CA SER A 112 16.17 -1.06 -10.01
C SER A 112 17.58 -0.58 -9.68
#